data_AF-A0A1V5CUG9-F1
#
_entry.id   AF-A0A1V5CUG9-F1
#
_cell.length_a   1.000
_cell.length_b   1.000
_cell.length_c   1.000
_cell.angle_alpha   90.00
_cell.angle_beta   90.00
_cell.angle_gamma   90.00
#
_symmetry.space_group_name_H-M   'P 1'
#
loop_
_entity.id
_entity.type
_entity.pdbx_description
1 polymer ?
#
loop_
_entity_poly.entity_id
_entity_poly.type
_entity_poly.pdbx_seq_one_letter_code
_entity_poly.pdbx_strand_id
1 'polypeptide(L)'
;MSVIDNGYGIPSWAQEEIFKKFFQADSIMSQKVGGSGLGLTITKGIVENHGGTIQCESPVPPEDFPELPLGGERQGAAFTIFLPTAPS
;
A
#
# COMPACT_ATOMS: atom_id res chain seq x y z
N MET A 1 -11.60 -2.22 5.29
CA MET A 1 -10.98 -1.05 5.95
C MET A 1 -9.79 -0.62 5.11
N SER A 2 -9.62 0.67 4.83
CA SER A 2 -8.50 1.18 4.05
C SER A 2 -7.61 2.11 4.88
N VAL A 3 -6.31 2.12 4.55
CA VAL A 3 -5.33 3.09 5.03
C VAL A 3 -4.73 3.76 3.81
N ILE A 4 -4.73 5.09 3.78
CA ILE A 4 -4.25 5.89 2.66
C ILE A 4 -3.03 6.68 3.12
N ASP A 5 -1.93 6.57 2.38
CA ASP A 5 -0.76 7.43 2.57
C ASP A 5 -0.68 8.51 1.49
N ASN A 6 -0.02 9.62 1.78
CA ASN A 6 0.22 10.72 0.85
C ASN A 6 1.65 10.70 0.30
N GLY A 7 2.22 9.51 0.06
CA GLY A 7 3.55 9.33 -0.49
C GLY A 7 3.63 9.56 -2.00
N TYR A 8 4.72 9.09 -2.61
CA TYR A 8 4.97 9.20 -4.05
C TYR A 8 4.09 8.28 -4.91
N GLY A 9 3.33 7.38 -4.27
CA GLY A 9 2.62 6.30 -4.94
C GLY A 9 3.53 5.12 -5.31
N ILE A 10 2.90 4.08 -5.83
CA ILE A 10 3.48 2.78 -6.18
C ILE A 10 3.19 2.49 -7.66
N PRO A 11 4.22 2.28 -8.50
CA PRO A 11 4.03 1.89 -9.89
C PRO A 11 3.19 0.62 -10.04
N SER A 12 2.36 0.55 -11.09
CA SER A 12 1.42 -0.57 -11.31
C SER A 12 2.09 -1.95 -11.24
N TRP A 13 3.25 -2.11 -11.87
CA TRP A 13 4.01 -3.37 -11.88
C TRP A 13 4.52 -3.79 -10.50
N ALA A 14 4.62 -2.86 -9.54
CA ALA A 14 5.11 -3.12 -8.20
C ALA A 14 3.98 -3.42 -7.19
N GLN A 15 2.72 -3.11 -7.50
CA GLN A 15 1.61 -3.16 -6.52
C GLN A 15 1.34 -4.57 -5.97
N GLU A 16 1.61 -5.61 -6.74
CA GLU A 16 1.54 -6.99 -6.25
C GLU A 16 2.86 -7.43 -5.59
N GLU A 17 3.98 -6.92 -6.10
CA GLU A 17 5.34 -7.29 -5.68
C GLU A 17 5.70 -6.78 -4.29
N ILE A 18 5.15 -5.63 -3.86
CA ILE A 18 5.39 -5.02 -2.54
C ILE A 18 5.03 -5.92 -1.35
N PHE A 19 4.23 -6.96 -1.57
CA PHE A 19 3.91 -7.93 -0.54
C PHE A 19 4.93 -9.07 -0.43
N LYS A 20 5.90 -9.18 -1.36
CA LYS A 20 6.95 -10.21 -1.32
C LYS A 20 8.04 -9.84 -0.32
N LYS A 21 8.61 -10.87 0.33
CA LYS A 21 9.69 -10.71 1.32
C LYS A 21 10.87 -10.02 0.67
N PHE A 22 11.41 -9.01 1.35
CA PHE A 22 12.60 -8.26 0.92
C PHE A 22 12.41 -7.44 -0.36
N PHE A 23 11.18 -7.32 -0.89
CA PHE A 23 10.94 -6.46 -2.03
C PHE A 23 11.07 -4.99 -1.61
N GLN A 24 11.83 -4.23 -2.39
CA GLN A 24 11.97 -2.79 -2.26
C GLN A 24 11.90 -2.20 -3.67
N ALA A 25 11.03 -1.20 -3.86
CA ALA A 25 10.93 -0.48 -5.13
C ALA A 25 12.11 0.49 -5.37
N ASP A 26 13.11 0.48 -4.48
CA ASP A 26 14.34 1.29 -4.44
C ASP A 26 15.09 1.41 -5.76
N SER A 27 14.90 0.49 -6.70
CA SER A 27 15.48 0.61 -8.04
C SER A 27 14.85 1.72 -8.89
N ILE A 28 13.70 2.28 -8.47
CA ILE A 28 12.86 3.21 -9.28
C ILE A 28 12.72 4.58 -8.61
N MET A 29 12.74 4.66 -7.28
CA MET A 29 12.63 5.93 -6.54
C MET A 29 14.01 6.45 -6.15
N SER A 30 14.35 7.68 -6.59
CA SER A 30 15.65 8.34 -6.36
C SER A 30 16.00 8.57 -4.87
N GLN A 31 15.14 8.18 -3.93
CA GLN A 31 15.37 8.26 -2.51
C GLN A 31 15.35 6.85 -1.93
N LYS A 32 16.47 6.43 -1.31
CA LYS A 32 16.54 5.21 -0.50
C LYS A 32 15.59 5.36 0.68
N VAL A 33 14.42 4.76 0.61
CA VAL A 33 13.53 4.66 1.77
C VAL A 33 14.05 3.49 2.60
N GLY A 34 14.69 3.78 3.73
CA GLY A 34 15.25 2.74 4.59
C GLY A 34 14.18 1.74 5.05
N GLY A 35 14.45 0.45 4.91
CA GLY A 35 13.56 -0.62 5.37
C GLY A 35 14.08 -2.00 4.97
N SER A 36 13.56 -3.06 5.59
CA SER A 36 13.92 -4.45 5.25
C SER A 36 13.02 -5.06 4.18
N GLY A 37 11.95 -4.37 3.76
CA GLY A 37 10.94 -4.93 2.86
C GLY A 37 10.13 -6.07 3.49
N LEU A 38 10.00 -6.09 4.83
CA LEU A 38 9.28 -7.16 5.56
C LEU A 38 7.90 -6.75 6.06
N GLY A 39 7.64 -5.44 6.24
CA GLY A 39 6.40 -4.96 6.86
C GLY A 39 5.15 -5.43 6.14
N LEU A 40 5.04 -5.13 4.83
CA LEU A 40 3.88 -5.53 4.03
C LEU A 40 3.75 -7.04 3.87
N THR A 41 4.86 -7.78 3.82
CA THR A 41 4.80 -9.24 3.81
C THR A 41 4.24 -9.81 5.11
N ILE A 42 4.66 -9.29 6.26
CA ILE A 42 4.13 -9.71 7.56
C ILE A 42 2.64 -9.36 7.63
N THR A 43 2.25 -8.14 7.23
CA THR A 43 0.85 -7.71 7.18
C THR A 43 0.00 -8.63 6.31
N LYS A 44 0.46 -8.97 5.10
CA LYS A 44 -0.25 -9.91 4.22
C LYS A 44 -0.42 -11.27 4.89
N GLY A 45 0.64 -11.83 5.49
CA GLY A 45 0.55 -13.10 6.20
C GLY A 45 -0.43 -13.08 7.38
N ILE A 46 -0.47 -11.97 8.14
CA ILE A 46 -1.46 -11.79 9.21
C ILE A 46 -2.88 -11.79 8.63
N VAL A 47 -3.14 -10.98 7.60
CA VAL A 47 -4.46 -10.86 6.99
C VAL A 47 -4.94 -12.20 6.40
N GLU A 48 -4.08 -12.89 5.66
CA GLU A 48 -4.37 -14.21 5.07
C GLU A 48 -4.63 -15.27 6.15
N ASN A 49 -3.88 -15.24 7.26
CA ASN A 49 -4.11 -16.15 8.39
C ASN A 49 -5.46 -15.91 9.09
N HIS A 50 -6.05 -14.72 8.95
CA HIS A 50 -7.41 -14.41 9.40
C HIS A 50 -8.46 -14.68 8.30
N GLY A 51 -8.09 -15.36 7.21
CA GLY A 51 -8.97 -15.66 6.08
C GLY A 51 -9.32 -14.46 5.21
N GLY A 52 -8.60 -13.35 5.38
CA GLY A 52 -8.81 -12.12 4.63
C GLY A 52 -7.89 -11.94 3.43
N THR A 53 -8.04 -10.81 2.76
CA THR A 53 -7.15 -10.35 1.68
C THR A 53 -6.74 -8.90 1.91
N ILE A 54 -5.56 -8.53 1.40
CA ILE A 54 -5.08 -7.16 1.36
C ILE A 54 -4.79 -6.77 -0.09
N GLN A 55 -5.20 -5.57 -0.49
CA GLN A 55 -4.98 -5.00 -1.82
C GLN A 55 -4.29 -3.64 -1.71
N CYS A 56 -3.56 -3.27 -2.75
CA CYS A 56 -2.94 -1.97 -2.90
C CYS A 56 -3.46 -1.32 -4.19
N GLU A 57 -3.85 -0.06 -4.09
CA GLU A 57 -4.23 0.78 -5.23
C GLU A 57 -3.38 2.05 -5.22
N SER A 58 -2.83 2.40 -6.38
CA SER A 58 -2.03 3.59 -6.57
C SER A 58 -1.98 3.97 -8.05
N PRO A 59 -1.92 5.26 -8.42
CA PRO A 59 -2.11 6.42 -7.55
C PRO A 59 -3.54 6.47 -6.98
N VAL A 60 -3.70 7.05 -5.80
CA VAL A 60 -5.02 7.22 -5.20
C VAL A 60 -5.72 8.42 -5.84
N PRO A 61 -7.03 8.33 -6.15
CA PRO A 61 -7.77 9.43 -6.74
C PRO A 61 -7.76 10.70 -5.85
N PRO A 62 -7.73 11.91 -6.43
CA PRO A 62 -7.73 13.15 -5.64
C PRO A 62 -8.91 13.30 -4.69
N GLU A 63 -10.07 12.72 -5.01
CA GLU A 63 -11.27 12.74 -4.16
C GLU A 63 -11.08 12.06 -2.80
N ASP A 64 -10.16 11.11 -2.69
CA ASP A 64 -9.82 10.43 -1.43
C ASP A 64 -8.84 11.24 -0.57
N PHE A 65 -8.38 12.40 -1.07
CA PHE A 65 -7.53 13.35 -0.34
C PHE A 65 -8.12 14.77 -0.29
N PRO A 66 -9.19 15.00 0.49
CA PRO A 66 -9.82 16.32 0.58
C PRO A 66 -8.91 17.42 1.18
N GLU A 67 -7.81 17.05 1.84
CA GLU A 67 -6.89 17.97 2.54
C GLU A 67 -5.48 18.06 1.92
N LEU A 68 -5.26 17.61 0.68
CA LEU A 68 -3.95 17.81 0.05
C LEU A 68 -3.64 19.31 -0.08
N PRO A 69 -2.50 19.80 0.43
CA PRO A 69 -2.11 21.18 0.26
C PRO A 69 -1.99 21.49 -1.24
N LEU A 70 -2.61 22.62 -1.65
CA LEU A 70 -2.57 23.13 -3.01
C LEU A 70 -1.11 23.16 -3.51
N GLY A 71 -0.80 22.33 -4.52
CA GLY A 71 0.51 22.27 -5.16
C GLY A 71 1.37 21.04 -4.85
N GLY A 72 0.88 20.04 -4.11
CA GLY A 72 1.60 18.78 -3.91
C GLY A 72 1.37 17.77 -5.05
N GLU A 73 2.42 17.33 -5.74
CA GLU A 73 2.40 16.20 -6.71
C GLU A 73 2.24 14.81 -6.06
N ARG A 74 1.73 14.75 -4.83
CA ARG A 74 1.72 13.51 -4.07
C ARG A 74 0.49 12.68 -4.44
N GLN A 75 0.76 11.50 -4.98
CA GLN A 75 -0.24 10.62 -5.56
C GLN A 75 -0.70 9.49 -4.61
N GLY A 76 0.07 9.21 -3.55
CA GLY A 76 -0.29 8.30 -2.47
C GLY A 76 -0.58 6.85 -2.87
N ALA A 77 -0.80 5.99 -1.89
CA ALA A 77 -1.27 4.63 -2.07
C ALA A 77 -2.36 4.29 -1.04
N ALA A 78 -3.33 3.49 -1.45
CA ALA A 78 -4.39 2.98 -0.60
C ALA A 78 -4.18 1.47 -0.38
N PHE A 79 -4.15 1.07 0.89
CA PHE A 79 -4.07 -0.33 1.29
C PHE A 79 -5.40 -0.76 1.90
N THR A 80 -6.11 -1.68 1.25
CA THR A 80 -7.45 -2.12 1.68
C THR A 80 -7.41 -3.55 2.18
N ILE A 81 -7.87 -3.76 3.41
CA ILE A 81 -8.04 -5.07 4.03
C ILE A 81 -9.50 -5.49 3.99
N PHE A 82 -9.73 -6.70 3.48
CA PHE A 82 -11.01 -7.41 3.50
C PHE A 82 -10.87 -8.60 4.44
N LEU A 83 -11.68 -8.63 5.50
CA LEU A 83 -11.74 -9.78 6.40
C LEU A 83 -13.09 -10.49 6.19
N PRO A 84 -13.14 -11.82 6.29
CA PRO A 84 -14.39 -12.54 6.26
C PRO A 84 -15.21 -12.08 7.47
N THR A 85 -16.45 -11.65 7.24
CA THR A 85 -17.41 -11.48 8.33
C THR A 85 -17.75 -12.86 8.85
N ALA A 86 -17.74 -13.04 10.18
CA ALA A 86 -18.19 -14.30 10.78
C ALA A 86 -19.55 -14.70 10.19
N PRO A 87 -19.79 -15.98 9.87
CA PRO A 87 -21.13 -16.42 9.51
C PRO A 87 -22.05 -16.11 10.71
N SER A 88 -23.10 -15.33 10.44
CA SER A 88 -24.18 -15.00 11.38
C SER A 88 -24.96 -16.24 11.81
#